data_AF-A0A258FZA1-F1
#
_entry.id   AF-A0A258FZA1-F1
#
_cell.length_a   1.000
_cell.length_b   1.000
_cell.length_c   1.000
_cell.angle_alpha   90.00
_cell.angle_beta   90.00
_cell.angle_gamma   90.00
#
_symmetry.space_group_name_H-M   'P 1'
#
loop_
_entity.id
_entity.type
_entity.pdbx_description
1 polymer ?
#
loop_
_entity_poly.entity_id
_entity_poly.type
_entity_poly.pdbx_seq_one_letter_code
_entity_poly.pdbx_strand_id
1 'polypeptide(L)'
;MPPVAVTLAAAALLHLAFWHIVAADMSAYLLPWFDHIVRTGPVAAFAAPFSNYTPPYLYLLAIVSPLAPFVPWITLIKLISVAGTGALAFAVRHLLTRLDVPQPERGAALVFLLPSVAINASLLGQADMFWAAPCVMALAAALDRRHAATLLWCGVALSFKAQAVLIAPFFLALLIHRRVPVRLWLLTPLATAAMMIPAMVAGWPPGNLVAIYALQSTTFADLSRNAPNIWSIIDLLPRGEDMPLLGLAFTAAVGASAAYIARFSAQPLHGRALIAAALLAMLVTAGLLPKMHERFFYLADIVALVLAIMAADRESWRTALLIQTGSTLALFAYLSGIESVAAMSAVPMLVATWRIARPLLQPAANDNPLLVRPI
;
A
#
# COMPACT_ATOMS: atom_id res chain seq x y z
N MET A 1 -14.41 20.53 -2.95
CA MET A 1 -14.31 19.26 -3.70
C MET A 1 -15.48 19.13 -4.65
N PRO A 2 -15.33 18.54 -5.85
CA PRO A 2 -16.40 18.36 -6.82
C PRO A 2 -17.54 17.46 -6.27
N PRO A 3 -18.76 17.53 -6.83
CA PRO A 3 -19.85 16.62 -6.49
C PRO A 3 -19.50 15.16 -6.81
N VAL A 4 -19.95 14.22 -5.97
CA VAL A 4 -19.66 12.78 -6.11
C VAL A 4 -20.02 12.25 -7.50
N ALA A 5 -21.21 12.57 -8.02
CA ALA A 5 -21.66 12.09 -9.33
C ALA A 5 -20.73 12.53 -10.48
N VAL A 6 -20.26 13.78 -10.45
CA VAL A 6 -19.33 14.31 -11.46
C VAL A 6 -17.98 13.60 -11.36
N THR A 7 -17.48 13.39 -10.14
CA THR A 7 -16.23 12.68 -9.88
C THR A 7 -16.28 11.23 -10.38
N LEU A 8 -17.37 10.52 -10.06
CA LEU A 8 -17.55 9.13 -10.49
C LEU A 8 -17.77 9.01 -12.00
N ALA A 9 -18.45 9.96 -12.64
CA ALA A 9 -18.59 10.00 -14.09
C ALA A 9 -17.23 10.20 -14.77
N ALA A 10 -16.42 11.15 -14.30
CA ALA A 10 -15.06 11.35 -14.81
C ALA A 10 -14.17 10.13 -14.58
N ALA A 11 -14.30 9.47 -13.42
CA ALA A 11 -13.57 8.24 -13.13
C ALA A 11 -14.01 7.09 -14.03
N ALA A 12 -15.31 6.93 -14.28
CA ALA A 12 -15.80 5.92 -15.20
C ALA A 12 -15.21 6.10 -16.61
N LEU A 13 -15.18 7.34 -17.12
CA LEU A 13 -14.54 7.64 -18.42
C LEU A 13 -13.05 7.29 -18.42
N LEU A 14 -12.32 7.63 -17.36
CA LEU A 14 -10.91 7.30 -17.22
C LEU A 14 -10.67 5.77 -17.19
N HIS A 15 -11.47 5.04 -16.41
CA HIS A 15 -11.34 3.58 -16.30
C HIS A 15 -11.74 2.87 -17.60
N LEU A 16 -12.76 3.37 -18.29
CA LEU A 16 -13.16 2.88 -19.61
C LEU A 16 -12.04 3.07 -20.65
N ALA A 17 -11.32 4.20 -20.59
CA ALA A 17 -10.19 4.45 -21.48
C ALA A 17 -9.07 3.40 -21.34
N PHE A 18 -8.89 2.82 -20.15
CA PHE A 18 -7.89 1.77 -19.90
C PHE A 18 -8.42 0.33 -20.06
N TRP A 19 -9.73 0.16 -20.22
CA TRP A 19 -10.38 -1.15 -20.08
C TRP A 19 -9.92 -2.19 -21.11
N HIS A 20 -9.54 -1.75 -22.31
CA HIS A 20 -9.12 -2.63 -23.41
C HIS A 20 -7.65 -3.10 -23.31
N ILE A 21 -6.85 -2.50 -22.43
CA ILE A 21 -5.41 -2.81 -22.31
C ILE A 21 -5.23 -4.09 -21.47
N VAL A 22 -4.42 -5.02 -21.94
CA VAL A 22 -4.08 -6.26 -21.20
C VAL A 22 -2.63 -6.19 -20.78
N ALA A 23 -2.38 -6.09 -19.47
CA ALA A 23 -1.04 -5.98 -18.92
C ALA A 23 -0.32 -7.33 -18.84
N ALA A 24 1.01 -7.32 -18.86
CA ALA A 24 1.84 -8.52 -18.81
C ALA A 24 1.53 -9.42 -17.61
N ASP A 25 1.34 -8.83 -16.41
CA ASP A 25 1.00 -9.57 -15.19
C ASP A 25 -0.35 -10.33 -15.31
N MET A 26 -1.31 -9.81 -16.09
CA MET A 26 -2.58 -10.54 -16.31
C MET A 26 -2.33 -11.84 -17.06
N SER A 27 -1.57 -11.77 -18.14
CA SER A 27 -1.26 -12.92 -18.99
C SER A 27 -0.34 -13.91 -18.28
N ALA A 28 0.64 -13.42 -17.53
CA ALA A 28 1.63 -14.26 -16.84
C ALA A 28 1.07 -14.93 -15.58
N TYR A 29 0.11 -14.32 -14.89
CA TYR A 29 -0.35 -14.77 -13.58
C TYR A 29 -1.87 -14.89 -13.46
N LEU A 30 -2.60 -13.78 -13.63
CA LEU A 30 -4.03 -13.73 -13.27
C LEU A 30 -4.89 -14.66 -14.13
N LEU A 31 -4.64 -14.71 -15.44
CA LEU A 31 -5.36 -15.57 -16.36
C LEU A 31 -5.07 -17.06 -16.12
N PRO A 32 -3.80 -17.51 -15.97
CA PRO A 32 -3.52 -18.89 -15.54
C PRO A 32 -4.19 -19.30 -14.22
N TRP A 33 -4.19 -18.43 -13.21
CA TRP A 33 -4.86 -18.71 -11.94
C TRP A 33 -6.38 -18.83 -12.10
N PHE A 34 -6.97 -17.94 -12.89
CA PHE A 34 -8.40 -17.97 -13.15
C PHE A 34 -8.81 -19.19 -13.99
N ASP A 35 -8.00 -19.59 -14.97
CA ASP A 35 -8.19 -20.82 -15.75
C ASP A 35 -8.21 -22.06 -14.84
N HIS A 36 -7.23 -22.18 -13.94
CA HIS A 36 -7.19 -23.27 -12.96
C HIS A 36 -8.46 -23.34 -12.10
N ILE A 37 -8.94 -22.19 -11.62
CA ILE A 37 -10.16 -22.07 -10.83
C ILE A 37 -11.39 -22.48 -11.65
N VAL A 38 -11.51 -22.01 -12.89
CA VAL A 38 -12.65 -22.33 -13.77
C VAL A 38 -12.68 -23.82 -14.11
N ARG A 39 -11.53 -24.43 -14.41
CA ARG A 39 -11.45 -25.86 -14.75
C ARG A 39 -11.69 -26.79 -13.56
N THR A 40 -11.17 -26.43 -12.39
CA THR A 40 -11.21 -27.29 -11.20
C THR A 40 -12.47 -27.06 -10.36
N GLY A 41 -13.08 -25.88 -10.48
CA GLY A 41 -14.20 -25.43 -9.68
C GLY A 41 -13.77 -24.55 -8.49
N PRO A 42 -14.64 -23.63 -8.03
CA PRO A 42 -14.28 -22.53 -7.13
C PRO A 42 -13.81 -22.96 -5.73
N VAL A 43 -14.10 -24.19 -5.31
CA VAL A 43 -13.66 -24.74 -4.01
C VAL A 43 -12.48 -25.70 -4.20
N ALA A 44 -12.63 -26.68 -5.08
CA ALA A 44 -11.62 -27.73 -5.29
C ALA A 44 -10.29 -27.18 -5.84
N ALA A 45 -10.29 -26.02 -6.49
CA ALA A 45 -9.08 -25.34 -6.95
C ALA A 45 -8.05 -25.10 -5.83
N PHE A 46 -8.50 -24.97 -4.58
CA PHE A 46 -7.66 -24.73 -3.41
C PHE A 46 -7.10 -26.00 -2.75
N ALA A 47 -7.33 -27.18 -3.32
CA ALA A 47 -6.76 -28.42 -2.81
C ALA A 47 -5.24 -28.54 -3.01
N ALA A 48 -4.64 -27.67 -3.85
CA ALA A 48 -3.21 -27.63 -4.09
C ALA A 48 -2.72 -26.19 -4.35
N PRO A 49 -1.43 -25.89 -4.15
CA PRO A 49 -0.87 -24.59 -4.50
C PRO A 49 -0.86 -24.34 -6.02
N PHE A 50 -1.40 -23.19 -6.46
CA PHE A 50 -1.42 -22.80 -7.88
C PHE A 50 -1.05 -21.34 -8.15
N SER A 51 -0.74 -20.58 -7.10
CA SER A 51 -0.46 -19.15 -7.19
C SER A 51 0.69 -18.77 -6.26
N ASN A 52 1.36 -17.67 -6.60
CA ASN A 52 2.30 -17.02 -5.70
C ASN A 52 1.62 -16.00 -4.77
N TYR A 53 0.29 -15.83 -4.81
CA TYR A 53 -0.46 -15.00 -3.88
C TYR A 53 -0.99 -15.82 -2.72
N THR A 54 -1.19 -15.15 -1.58
CA THR A 54 -1.99 -15.70 -0.51
C THR A 54 -3.46 -15.85 -0.95
N PRO A 55 -4.17 -16.88 -0.45
CA PRO A 55 -5.53 -17.20 -0.82
C PRO A 55 -6.59 -16.07 -0.84
N PRO A 56 -6.59 -15.03 0.02
CA PRO A 56 -7.69 -14.07 0.08
C PRO A 56 -8.05 -13.40 -1.25
N TYR A 57 -7.07 -13.04 -2.07
CA TYR A 57 -7.35 -12.52 -3.42
C TYR A 57 -7.86 -13.61 -4.37
N LEU A 58 -7.33 -14.83 -4.26
CA LEU A 58 -7.75 -15.98 -5.06
C LEU A 58 -9.21 -16.37 -4.76
N TYR A 59 -9.68 -16.20 -3.52
CA TYR A 59 -11.10 -16.40 -3.19
C TYR A 59 -11.99 -15.43 -3.96
N LEU A 60 -11.55 -14.19 -4.20
CA LEU A 60 -12.30 -13.23 -5.00
C LEU A 60 -12.40 -13.67 -6.46
N LEU A 61 -11.30 -14.20 -7.02
CA LEU A 61 -11.31 -14.85 -8.33
C LEU A 61 -12.27 -16.04 -8.35
N ALA A 62 -12.27 -16.87 -7.32
CA ALA A 62 -13.18 -18.01 -7.20
C ALA A 62 -14.66 -17.61 -7.07
N ILE A 63 -14.97 -16.51 -6.38
CA ILE A 63 -16.34 -16.01 -6.25
C ILE A 63 -16.91 -15.59 -7.61
N VAL A 64 -16.09 -15.00 -8.49
CA VAL A 64 -16.56 -14.55 -9.82
C VAL A 64 -16.45 -15.61 -10.90
N SER A 65 -15.74 -16.72 -10.65
CA SER A 65 -15.52 -17.76 -11.66
C SER A 65 -16.81 -18.41 -12.22
N PRO A 66 -17.94 -18.52 -11.49
CA PRO A 66 -19.20 -18.99 -12.07
C PRO A 66 -19.75 -18.11 -13.19
N LEU A 67 -19.31 -16.85 -13.29
CA LEU A 67 -19.70 -15.92 -14.35
C LEU A 67 -18.84 -16.05 -15.62
N ALA A 68 -17.76 -16.85 -15.58
CA ALA A 68 -16.82 -17.02 -16.68
C ALA A 68 -17.45 -17.47 -18.02
N PRO A 69 -18.57 -18.24 -18.06
CA PRO A 69 -19.27 -18.54 -19.31
C PRO A 69 -19.99 -17.34 -19.95
N PHE A 70 -20.28 -16.29 -19.18
CA PHE A 70 -21.13 -15.17 -19.60
C PHE A 70 -20.36 -13.86 -19.78
N VAL A 71 -19.22 -13.71 -19.13
CA VAL A 71 -18.44 -12.47 -19.08
C VAL A 71 -16.98 -12.77 -19.45
N PRO A 72 -16.33 -11.95 -20.31
CA PRO A 72 -14.92 -12.12 -20.63
C PRO A 72 -14.05 -12.15 -19.37
N TRP A 73 -13.09 -13.07 -19.31
CA TRP A 73 -12.32 -13.35 -18.08
C TRP A 73 -11.52 -12.13 -17.61
N ILE A 74 -10.90 -11.42 -18.55
CA ILE A 74 -10.18 -10.16 -18.26
C ILE A 74 -11.12 -9.12 -17.66
N THR A 75 -12.38 -9.05 -18.13
CA THR A 75 -13.39 -8.14 -17.59
C THR A 75 -13.75 -8.52 -16.16
N LEU A 76 -13.92 -9.82 -15.85
CA LEU A 76 -14.18 -10.27 -14.47
C LEU A 76 -13.03 -9.90 -13.51
N ILE A 77 -11.78 -10.12 -13.93
CA ILE A 77 -10.59 -9.78 -13.14
C ILE A 77 -10.53 -8.27 -12.88
N LYS A 78 -10.72 -7.44 -13.91
CA LYS A 78 -10.71 -5.97 -13.76
C LYS A 78 -11.88 -5.47 -12.89
N LEU A 79 -13.05 -6.08 -13.01
CA LEU A 79 -14.20 -5.75 -12.16
C LEU A 79 -13.92 -6.01 -10.69
N ILE A 80 -13.18 -7.08 -10.35
CA ILE A 80 -12.70 -7.31 -8.98
C ILE A 80 -11.84 -6.13 -8.51
N SER A 81 -10.85 -5.70 -9.31
CA SER A 81 -9.99 -4.57 -8.94
C SER A 81 -10.75 -3.25 -8.78
N VAL A 82 -11.72 -2.96 -9.66
CA VAL A 82 -12.60 -1.78 -9.53
C VAL A 82 -13.50 -1.88 -8.30
N ALA A 83 -14.07 -3.05 -8.00
CA ALA A 83 -14.85 -3.28 -6.80
C ALA A 83 -14.00 -3.10 -5.52
N GLY A 84 -12.75 -3.59 -5.54
CA GLY A 84 -11.78 -3.35 -4.46
C GLY A 84 -11.46 -1.86 -4.29
N THR A 85 -11.44 -1.09 -5.38
CA THR A 85 -11.30 0.38 -5.32
C THR A 85 -12.50 1.02 -4.62
N GLY A 86 -13.70 0.47 -4.81
CA GLY A 86 -14.88 0.84 -4.01
C GLY A 86 -14.71 0.54 -2.51
N ALA A 87 -14.16 -0.62 -2.15
CA ALA A 87 -13.86 -0.94 -0.75
C ALA A 87 -12.82 0.02 -0.15
N LEU A 88 -11.80 0.39 -0.92
CA LEU A 88 -10.80 1.39 -0.54
C LEU A 88 -11.41 2.79 -0.36
N ALA A 89 -12.26 3.23 -1.30
CA ALA A 89 -12.96 4.50 -1.20
C ALA A 89 -13.89 4.53 0.03
N PHE A 90 -14.56 3.42 0.35
CA PHE A 90 -15.34 3.30 1.58
C PHE A 90 -14.45 3.41 2.84
N ALA A 91 -13.30 2.75 2.87
CA ALA A 91 -12.33 2.87 3.96
C ALA A 91 -11.81 4.31 4.11
N VAL A 92 -11.51 4.99 3.00
CA VAL A 92 -11.11 6.40 2.99
C VAL A 92 -12.24 7.30 3.50
N ARG A 93 -13.49 7.09 3.07
CA ARG A 93 -14.64 7.82 3.61
C ARG A 93 -14.76 7.63 5.13
N HIS A 94 -14.58 6.40 5.61
CA HIS A 94 -14.62 6.09 7.04
C HIS A 94 -13.52 6.83 7.81
N LEU A 95 -12.29 6.82 7.29
CA LEU A 95 -11.16 7.57 7.86
C LEU A 95 -11.41 9.08 7.87
N LEU A 96 -11.86 9.65 6.75
CA LEU A 96 -12.17 11.09 6.63
C LEU A 96 -13.28 11.52 7.59
N THR A 97 -14.29 10.66 7.82
CA THR A 97 -15.36 10.92 8.80
C THR A 97 -14.79 11.04 10.22
N ARG A 98 -13.82 10.20 10.59
CA ARG A 98 -13.14 10.23 11.91
C ARG A 98 -12.14 11.35 12.06
N LEU A 99 -11.79 12.01 10.96
CA LEU A 99 -10.96 13.21 10.93
C LEU A 99 -11.81 14.47 10.83
N ASP A 100 -13.13 14.37 11.03
CA ASP A 100 -14.10 15.46 10.99
C ASP A 100 -14.06 16.27 9.68
N VAL A 101 -13.71 15.61 8.57
CA VAL A 101 -13.66 16.24 7.26
C VAL A 101 -15.09 16.49 6.74
N PRO A 102 -15.42 17.72 6.30
CA PRO A 102 -16.72 18.00 5.72
C PRO A 102 -16.89 17.27 4.39
N GLN A 103 -18.07 16.67 4.18
CA GLN A 103 -18.42 15.95 2.95
C GLN A 103 -17.39 14.85 2.60
N PRO A 104 -17.14 13.89 3.53
CA PRO A 104 -16.10 12.87 3.36
C PRO A 104 -16.34 11.98 2.12
N GLU A 105 -17.58 11.84 1.67
CA GLU A 105 -17.95 11.16 0.43
C GLU A 105 -17.34 11.81 -0.83
N ARG A 106 -17.22 13.14 -0.87
CA ARG A 106 -16.59 13.84 -2.01
C ARG A 106 -15.09 13.58 -2.05
N GLY A 107 -14.44 13.55 -0.88
CA GLY A 107 -13.02 13.20 -0.76
C GLY A 107 -12.75 11.75 -1.13
N ALA A 108 -13.58 10.83 -0.65
CA ALA A 108 -13.49 9.41 -0.98
C ALA A 108 -13.68 9.12 -2.48
N ALA A 109 -14.58 9.85 -3.15
CA ALA A 109 -14.78 9.68 -4.59
C ALA A 109 -13.51 10.00 -5.41
N LEU A 110 -12.63 10.89 -4.93
CA LEU A 110 -11.36 11.21 -5.59
C LEU A 110 -10.39 10.03 -5.68
N VAL A 111 -10.55 9.00 -4.84
CA VAL A 111 -9.74 7.77 -4.90
C VAL A 111 -9.81 7.15 -6.30
N PHE A 112 -11.00 7.12 -6.92
CA PHE A 112 -11.17 6.55 -8.26
C PHE A 112 -10.49 7.37 -9.38
N LEU A 113 -10.25 8.66 -9.14
CA LEU A 113 -9.60 9.57 -10.09
C LEU A 113 -8.08 9.64 -9.97
N LEU A 114 -7.51 9.09 -8.90
CA LEU A 114 -6.05 9.04 -8.75
C LEU A 114 -5.45 8.24 -9.92
N PRO A 115 -4.51 8.82 -10.70
CA PRO A 115 -3.91 8.11 -11.83
C PRO A 115 -3.33 6.75 -11.46
N SER A 116 -2.60 6.66 -10.34
CA SER A 116 -2.06 5.39 -9.85
C SER A 116 -3.15 4.35 -9.55
N VAL A 117 -4.30 4.77 -9.00
CA VAL A 117 -5.44 3.88 -8.71
C VAL A 117 -6.13 3.42 -9.99
N ALA A 118 -6.41 4.35 -10.90
CA ALA A 118 -7.07 4.04 -12.16
C ALA A 118 -6.23 3.08 -13.01
N ILE A 119 -4.93 3.33 -13.14
CA ILE A 119 -3.98 2.43 -13.84
C ILE A 119 -3.93 1.08 -13.12
N ASN A 120 -3.75 1.05 -11.80
CA ASN A 120 -3.65 -0.20 -11.05
C ASN A 120 -4.90 -1.09 -11.20
N ALA A 121 -6.10 -0.50 -11.13
CA ALA A 121 -7.35 -1.23 -11.21
C ALA A 121 -7.76 -1.57 -12.66
N SER A 122 -7.97 -0.55 -13.49
CA SER A 122 -8.61 -0.72 -14.80
C SER A 122 -7.64 -1.06 -15.94
N LEU A 123 -6.37 -0.68 -15.83
CA LEU A 123 -5.33 -1.05 -16.81
C LEU A 123 -4.68 -2.38 -16.41
N LEU A 124 -4.16 -2.47 -15.18
CA LEU A 124 -3.35 -3.60 -14.72
C LEU A 124 -4.15 -4.75 -14.07
N GLY A 125 -5.39 -4.52 -13.61
CA GLY A 125 -6.21 -5.50 -12.87
C GLY A 125 -5.52 -6.04 -11.63
N GLN A 126 -4.73 -5.21 -10.97
CA GLN A 126 -3.96 -5.58 -9.78
C GLN A 126 -4.85 -5.60 -8.52
N ALA A 127 -4.29 -6.14 -7.45
CA ALA A 127 -5.00 -6.38 -6.18
C ALA A 127 -4.62 -5.39 -5.06
N ASP A 128 -3.99 -4.25 -5.38
CA ASP A 128 -3.36 -3.40 -4.34
C ASP A 128 -4.35 -2.70 -3.41
N MET A 129 -5.56 -2.45 -3.90
CA MET A 129 -6.68 -1.95 -3.11
C MET A 129 -7.08 -2.88 -1.97
N PHE A 130 -6.87 -4.19 -2.09
CA PHE A 130 -7.31 -5.16 -1.07
C PHE A 130 -6.42 -5.22 0.17
N TRP A 131 -5.14 -4.82 0.07
CA TRP A 131 -4.29 -4.61 1.25
C TRP A 131 -4.30 -3.15 1.70
N ALA A 132 -4.48 -2.19 0.79
CA ALA A 132 -4.54 -0.79 1.14
C ALA A 132 -5.81 -0.43 1.94
N ALA A 133 -6.98 -0.95 1.56
CA ALA A 133 -8.25 -0.68 2.25
C ALA A 133 -8.22 -1.08 3.74
N PRO A 134 -7.82 -2.31 4.11
CA PRO A 134 -7.67 -2.68 5.52
C PRO A 134 -6.57 -1.89 6.23
N CYS A 135 -5.47 -1.48 5.58
CA CYS A 135 -4.51 -0.54 6.19
C CYS A 135 -5.16 0.81 6.54
N VAL A 136 -6.02 1.35 5.67
CA VAL A 136 -6.79 2.58 5.93
C VAL A 136 -7.79 2.36 7.08
N MET A 137 -8.43 1.20 7.16
CA MET A 137 -9.30 0.85 8.29
C MET A 137 -8.50 0.70 9.60
N ALA A 138 -7.29 0.16 9.55
CA ALA A 138 -6.38 0.09 10.70
C ALA A 138 -5.98 1.49 11.20
N LEU A 139 -5.73 2.43 10.28
CA LEU A 139 -5.51 3.85 10.60
C LEU A 139 -6.74 4.49 11.27
N ALA A 140 -7.94 4.25 10.72
CA ALA A 140 -9.18 4.77 11.31
C ALA A 140 -9.43 4.21 12.72
N ALA A 141 -9.23 2.90 12.93
CA ALA A 141 -9.31 2.29 14.26
C ALA A 141 -8.22 2.82 15.21
N ALA A 142 -7.04 3.16 14.68
CA ALA A 142 -5.95 3.73 15.45
C ALA A 142 -6.23 5.16 15.91
N LEU A 143 -6.96 5.98 15.14
CA LEU A 143 -7.43 7.30 15.58
C LEU A 143 -8.32 7.18 16.82
N ASP A 144 -9.25 6.22 16.83
CA ASP A 144 -10.15 5.94 17.95
C ASP A 144 -9.50 5.19 19.12
N ARG A 145 -8.19 4.93 19.03
CA ARG A 145 -7.44 4.09 20.00
C ARG A 145 -8.02 2.68 20.18
N ARG A 146 -8.71 2.13 19.18
CA ARG A 146 -9.26 0.76 19.18
C ARG A 146 -8.17 -0.25 18.78
N HIS A 147 -7.24 -0.52 19.69
CA HIS A 147 -6.02 -1.30 19.41
C HIS A 147 -6.27 -2.70 18.85
N ALA A 148 -7.25 -3.43 19.38
CA ALA A 148 -7.61 -4.76 18.86
C ALA A 148 -8.09 -4.68 17.39
N ALA A 149 -8.94 -3.70 17.08
CA ALA A 149 -9.41 -3.49 15.71
C ALA A 149 -8.28 -3.06 14.77
N THR A 150 -7.35 -2.20 15.23
CA THR A 150 -6.14 -1.86 14.47
C THR A 150 -5.35 -3.12 14.10
N LEU A 151 -5.06 -3.99 15.06
CA LEU A 151 -4.26 -5.20 14.85
C LEU A 151 -4.99 -6.24 13.97
N LEU A 152 -6.30 -6.42 14.13
CA LEU A 152 -7.11 -7.26 13.25
C LEU A 152 -7.06 -6.76 11.80
N TRP A 153 -7.24 -5.46 11.57
CA TRP A 153 -7.15 -4.88 10.22
C TRP A 153 -5.73 -4.98 9.63
N CYS A 154 -4.67 -4.83 10.44
CA CYS A 154 -3.31 -5.10 10.00
C CYS A 154 -3.14 -6.56 9.53
N GLY A 155 -3.73 -7.52 10.24
CA GLY A 155 -3.69 -8.94 9.84
C GLY A 155 -4.47 -9.21 8.56
N VAL A 156 -5.64 -8.60 8.40
CA VAL A 156 -6.40 -8.67 7.13
C VAL A 156 -5.59 -8.07 5.98
N ALA A 157 -4.95 -6.92 6.16
CA ALA A 157 -4.09 -6.31 5.14
C ALA A 157 -2.93 -7.24 4.75
N LEU A 158 -2.23 -7.77 5.74
CA LEU A 158 -1.12 -8.71 5.55
C LEU A 158 -1.59 -10.02 4.91
N SER A 159 -2.85 -10.42 5.06
CA SER A 159 -3.40 -11.61 4.42
C SER A 159 -3.56 -11.47 2.90
N PHE A 160 -3.69 -10.25 2.39
CA PHE A 160 -3.77 -10.00 0.95
C PHE A 160 -2.38 -9.89 0.31
N LYS A 161 -1.47 -9.14 0.95
CA LYS A 161 -0.17 -8.80 0.36
C LYS A 161 0.86 -8.43 1.43
N ALA A 162 2.10 -8.89 1.25
CA ALA A 162 3.25 -8.56 2.12
C ALA A 162 3.53 -7.06 2.21
N GLN A 163 3.13 -6.29 1.18
CA GLN A 163 3.28 -4.84 1.06
C GLN A 163 2.60 -4.08 2.22
N ALA A 164 1.65 -4.69 2.93
CA ALA A 164 1.10 -4.14 4.17
C ALA A 164 2.17 -3.87 5.25
N VAL A 165 3.33 -4.54 5.20
CA VAL A 165 4.46 -4.30 6.12
C VAL A 165 5.08 -2.90 5.94
N LEU A 166 4.90 -2.24 4.80
CA LEU A 166 5.49 -0.92 4.54
C LEU A 166 5.02 0.16 5.53
N ILE A 167 3.81 0.02 6.08
CA ILE A 167 3.28 0.91 7.13
C ILE A 167 3.57 0.39 8.55
N ALA A 168 4.17 -0.79 8.71
CA ALA A 168 4.38 -1.41 10.02
C ALA A 168 5.19 -0.54 11.01
N PRO A 169 6.26 0.19 10.62
CA PRO A 169 6.97 1.06 11.56
C PRO A 169 6.07 2.08 12.25
N PHE A 170 5.07 2.62 11.54
CA PHE A 170 4.08 3.52 12.12
C PHE A 170 3.24 2.81 13.20
N PHE A 171 2.67 1.65 12.90
CA PHE A 171 1.84 0.93 13.86
C PHE A 171 2.66 0.47 15.07
N LEU A 172 3.89 -0.03 14.86
CA LEU A 172 4.78 -0.43 15.96
C LEU A 172 5.09 0.75 16.88
N ALA A 173 5.47 1.90 16.33
CA ALA A 173 5.73 3.11 17.11
C ALA A 173 4.49 3.52 17.93
N LEU A 174 3.30 3.47 17.32
CA LEU A 174 2.05 3.84 17.97
C LEU A 174 1.66 2.86 19.09
N LEU A 175 1.84 1.55 18.88
CA LEU A 175 1.55 0.51 19.86
C LEU A 175 2.49 0.61 21.07
N ILE A 176 3.78 0.87 20.83
CA ILE A 176 4.78 1.10 21.88
C ILE A 176 4.44 2.37 22.67
N HIS A 177 4.21 3.49 21.97
CA HIS A 177 3.84 4.76 22.60
C HIS A 177 2.63 4.61 23.52
N ARG A 178 1.61 3.90 23.04
CA ARG A 178 0.34 3.70 23.76
C ARG A 178 0.38 2.53 24.75
N ARG A 179 1.53 1.87 24.93
CA ARG A 179 1.73 0.72 25.84
C ARG A 179 0.70 -0.38 25.64
N VAL A 180 0.39 -0.70 24.39
CA VAL A 180 -0.62 -1.71 24.05
C VAL A 180 -0.13 -3.09 24.52
N PRO A 181 -0.94 -3.85 25.29
CA PRO A 181 -0.54 -5.16 25.80
C PRO A 181 -0.06 -6.10 24.69
N VAL A 182 1.12 -6.69 24.86
CA VAL A 182 1.77 -7.56 23.86
C VAL A 182 0.89 -8.74 23.46
N ARG A 183 0.05 -9.26 24.37
CA ARG A 183 -0.95 -10.29 24.06
C ARG A 183 -1.89 -9.93 22.91
N LEU A 184 -2.21 -8.64 22.73
CA LEU A 184 -3.05 -8.20 21.62
C LEU A 184 -2.31 -8.28 20.28
N TRP A 185 -0.98 -8.25 20.27
CA TRP A 185 -0.19 -8.23 19.04
C TRP A 185 -0.37 -9.53 18.25
N LEU A 186 -0.74 -10.63 18.93
CA LEU A 186 -1.14 -11.89 18.33
C LEU A 186 -2.38 -11.78 17.43
N LEU A 187 -3.20 -10.74 17.57
CA LEU A 187 -4.37 -10.54 16.71
C LEU A 187 -3.99 -10.34 15.24
N THR A 188 -2.82 -9.74 14.96
CA THR A 188 -2.33 -9.59 13.58
C THR A 188 -2.06 -10.96 12.92
N PRO A 189 -1.15 -11.82 13.43
CA PRO A 189 -0.92 -13.13 12.83
C PRO A 189 -2.15 -14.04 12.89
N LEU A 190 -2.98 -13.95 13.94
CA LEU A 190 -4.22 -14.72 14.02
C LEU A 190 -5.23 -14.32 12.94
N ALA A 191 -5.42 -13.02 12.68
CA ALA A 191 -6.29 -12.56 11.59
C ALA A 191 -5.72 -12.94 10.22
N THR A 192 -4.39 -12.84 10.02
CA THR A 192 -3.74 -13.32 8.79
C THR A 192 -4.00 -14.81 8.57
N ALA A 193 -3.79 -15.65 9.60
CA ALA A 193 -4.00 -17.09 9.53
C ALA A 193 -5.48 -17.45 9.32
N ALA A 194 -6.40 -16.74 9.99
CA ALA A 194 -7.84 -16.94 9.83
C ALA A 194 -8.28 -16.77 8.37
N MET A 195 -7.71 -15.80 7.66
CA MET A 195 -7.98 -15.57 6.24
C MET A 195 -7.42 -16.69 5.33
N MET A 196 -6.53 -17.55 5.81
CA MET A 196 -6.01 -18.71 5.06
C MET A 196 -6.80 -20.00 5.28
N ILE A 197 -7.66 -20.05 6.32
CA ILE A 197 -8.37 -21.26 6.74
C ILE A 197 -9.18 -21.90 5.59
N PRO A 198 -9.95 -21.17 4.76
CA PRO A 198 -10.73 -21.80 3.70
C PRO A 198 -9.87 -22.62 2.73
N ALA A 199 -8.70 -22.12 2.32
CA ALA A 199 -7.77 -22.87 1.47
C ALA A 199 -7.17 -24.08 2.20
N MET A 200 -6.82 -23.94 3.49
CA MET A 200 -6.33 -25.07 4.29
C MET A 200 -7.35 -26.19 4.40
N VAL A 201 -8.61 -25.84 4.65
CA VAL A 201 -9.73 -26.80 4.72
C VAL A 201 -9.96 -27.46 3.36
N ALA A 202 -9.77 -26.74 2.26
CA ALA A 202 -9.88 -27.29 0.92
C ALA A 202 -8.71 -28.22 0.52
N GLY A 203 -7.59 -28.19 1.26
CA GLY A 203 -6.45 -29.09 1.05
C GLY A 203 -5.11 -28.38 0.82
N TRP A 204 -5.05 -27.04 0.74
CA TRP A 204 -3.79 -26.31 0.56
C TRP A 204 -2.88 -26.52 1.78
N PRO A 205 -1.67 -27.11 1.61
CA PRO A 205 -0.83 -27.41 2.77
C PRO A 205 -0.42 -26.14 3.54
N PRO A 206 -0.55 -26.12 4.88
CA PRO A 206 -0.23 -24.94 5.69
C PRO A 206 1.21 -24.43 5.53
N GLY A 207 2.17 -25.35 5.33
CA GLY A 207 3.57 -25.01 5.12
C GLY A 207 3.77 -24.15 3.86
N ASN A 208 3.06 -24.45 2.77
CA ASN A 208 3.12 -23.64 1.56
C ASN A 208 2.56 -22.24 1.80
N LEU A 209 1.45 -22.12 2.53
CA LEU A 209 0.80 -20.83 2.81
C LEU A 209 1.70 -19.89 3.63
N VAL A 210 2.38 -20.42 4.64
CA VAL A 210 3.35 -19.65 5.44
C VAL A 210 4.58 -19.27 4.61
N ALA A 211 5.00 -20.12 3.68
CA ALA A 211 6.19 -19.90 2.86
C ALA A 211 6.00 -18.89 1.71
N ILE A 212 4.77 -18.52 1.34
CA ILE A 212 4.49 -17.66 0.18
C ILE A 212 5.35 -16.39 0.18
N TYR A 213 5.39 -15.64 1.29
CA TYR A 213 6.15 -14.39 1.34
C TYR A 213 7.67 -14.60 1.38
N ALA A 214 8.14 -15.72 1.95
CA ALA A 214 9.55 -16.08 1.88
C ALA A 214 9.97 -16.38 0.43
N LEU A 215 9.16 -17.15 -0.31
CA LEU A 215 9.41 -17.49 -1.71
C LEU A 215 9.28 -16.28 -2.65
N GLN A 216 8.34 -15.36 -2.38
CA GLN A 216 8.26 -14.10 -3.13
C GLN A 216 9.54 -13.28 -2.99
N SER A 217 10.17 -13.27 -1.80
CA SER A 217 11.38 -12.49 -1.56
C SER A 217 12.60 -12.95 -2.38
N THR A 218 12.58 -14.19 -2.88
CA THR A 218 13.64 -14.78 -3.70
C THR A 218 13.38 -14.68 -5.21
N THR A 219 12.21 -14.17 -5.62
CA THR A 219 11.80 -14.15 -7.04
C THR A 219 12.62 -13.18 -7.89
N PHE A 220 12.96 -12.01 -7.33
CA PHE A 220 13.71 -10.97 -8.03
C PHE A 220 15.02 -10.67 -7.32
N ALA A 221 16.10 -10.50 -8.09
CA ALA A 221 17.43 -10.16 -7.58
C ALA A 221 17.72 -8.65 -7.63
N ASP A 222 16.87 -7.90 -8.34
CA ASP A 222 17.06 -6.50 -8.68
C ASP A 222 16.94 -5.60 -7.46
N LEU A 223 17.73 -4.52 -7.45
CA LEU A 223 17.70 -3.56 -6.36
C LEU A 223 16.40 -2.74 -6.38
N SER A 224 15.88 -2.44 -7.57
CA SER A 224 14.58 -1.82 -7.79
C SER A 224 13.93 -2.34 -9.07
N ARG A 225 12.62 -2.63 -9.03
CA ARG A 225 11.81 -3.01 -10.19
C ARG A 225 10.89 -1.84 -10.55
N ASN A 226 11.45 -0.82 -11.19
CA ASN A 226 10.74 0.41 -11.57
C ASN A 226 10.11 1.19 -10.41
N ALA A 227 10.51 0.95 -9.15
CA ALA A 227 9.97 1.70 -8.02
C ALA A 227 10.50 3.15 -8.03
N PRO A 228 9.69 4.14 -7.61
CA PRO A 228 10.11 5.52 -7.44
C PRO A 228 10.92 5.69 -6.13
N ASN A 229 12.03 4.96 -6.00
CA ASN A 229 12.86 4.91 -4.79
C ASN A 229 14.32 5.29 -5.08
N ILE A 230 15.14 5.45 -4.05
CA ILE A 230 16.54 5.87 -4.22
C ILE A 230 17.35 4.88 -5.06
N TRP A 231 16.97 3.60 -5.02
CA TRP A 231 17.67 2.52 -5.69
C TRP A 231 17.56 2.57 -7.20
N SER A 232 16.43 3.05 -7.76
CA SER A 232 16.31 3.23 -9.22
C SER A 232 17.26 4.29 -9.76
N ILE A 233 17.63 5.29 -8.95
CA ILE A 233 18.68 6.26 -9.31
C ILE A 233 20.06 5.60 -9.25
N ILE A 234 20.33 4.84 -8.18
CA ILE A 234 21.61 4.15 -7.97
C ILE A 234 21.88 3.12 -9.07
N ASP A 235 20.85 2.45 -9.58
CA ASP A 235 20.98 1.49 -10.68
C ASP A 235 21.45 2.14 -12.01
N LEU A 236 21.28 3.46 -12.20
CA LEU A 236 21.78 4.17 -13.38
C LEU A 236 23.22 4.66 -13.27
N LEU A 237 23.82 4.65 -12.07
CA LEU A 237 25.17 5.16 -11.87
C LEU A 237 26.22 4.11 -12.27
N PRO A 238 27.36 4.52 -12.86
CA PRO A 238 28.47 3.61 -13.11
C PRO A 238 28.95 2.99 -11.80
N ARG A 239 28.98 1.66 -11.71
CA ARG A 239 29.37 0.93 -10.49
C ARG A 239 30.23 -0.29 -10.80
N GLY A 240 31.10 -0.64 -9.86
CA GLY A 240 31.84 -1.90 -9.89
C GLY A 240 30.92 -3.08 -9.54
N GLU A 241 31.13 -4.23 -10.18
CA GLU A 241 30.27 -5.41 -10.09
C GLU A 241 30.16 -5.99 -8.66
N ASP A 242 31.15 -5.74 -7.79
CA ASP A 242 31.25 -6.33 -6.45
C ASP A 242 30.60 -5.53 -5.32
N MET A 243 29.93 -4.40 -5.58
CA MET A 243 29.37 -3.57 -4.50
C MET A 243 28.12 -4.25 -3.89
N PRO A 244 28.08 -4.56 -2.57
CA PRO A 244 26.99 -5.30 -1.94
C PRO A 244 25.77 -4.40 -1.63
N LEU A 245 25.21 -3.79 -2.68
CA LEU A 245 24.13 -2.79 -2.57
C LEU A 245 22.86 -3.34 -1.94
N LEU A 246 22.57 -4.64 -2.12
CA LEU A 246 21.41 -5.27 -1.51
C LEU A 246 21.52 -5.28 0.03
N GLY A 247 22.70 -5.62 0.56
CA GLY A 247 22.96 -5.61 2.01
C GLY A 247 22.92 -4.19 2.58
N LEU A 248 23.48 -3.22 1.84
CA LEU A 248 23.40 -1.80 2.19
C LEU A 248 21.94 -1.32 2.23
N ALA A 249 21.15 -1.68 1.23
CA ALA A 249 19.75 -1.30 1.13
C ALA A 249 18.90 -1.86 2.29
N PHE A 250 19.08 -3.14 2.61
CA PHE A 250 18.43 -3.73 3.78
C PHE A 250 18.86 -3.04 5.07
N THR A 251 20.16 -2.80 5.25
CA THR A 251 20.69 -2.12 6.44
C THR A 251 20.11 -0.71 6.58
N ALA A 252 20.05 0.06 5.49
CA ALA A 252 19.46 1.39 5.47
C ALA A 252 17.96 1.36 5.80
N ALA A 253 17.20 0.45 5.19
CA ALA A 253 15.77 0.31 5.44
C ALA A 253 15.46 -0.09 6.89
N VAL A 254 16.17 -1.08 7.43
CA VAL A 254 16.00 -1.54 8.82
C VAL A 254 16.44 -0.45 9.80
N GLY A 255 17.61 0.16 9.59
CA GLY A 255 18.12 1.25 10.42
C GLY A 255 17.18 2.46 10.44
N ALA A 256 16.69 2.90 9.28
CA ALA A 256 15.72 3.99 9.19
C ALA A 256 14.38 3.64 9.83
N SER A 257 13.90 2.40 9.70
CA SER A 257 12.68 1.93 10.35
C SER A 257 12.84 1.89 11.87
N ALA A 258 13.98 1.43 12.38
CA ALA A 258 14.27 1.41 13.81
C ALA A 258 14.37 2.84 14.38
N ALA A 259 15.06 3.75 13.68
CA ALA A 259 15.16 5.16 14.06
C ALA A 259 13.78 5.84 14.04
N TYR A 260 12.95 5.55 13.02
CA TYR A 260 11.57 6.00 12.96
C TYR A 260 10.78 5.51 14.18
N ILE A 261 10.83 4.21 14.49
CA ILE A 261 10.08 3.63 15.62
C ILE A 261 10.53 4.26 16.94
N ALA A 262 11.84 4.40 17.16
CA ALA A 262 12.40 5.02 18.35
C ALA A 262 11.89 6.46 18.52
N ARG A 263 11.95 7.28 17.47
CA ARG A 263 11.51 8.68 17.50
C ARG A 263 10.02 8.83 17.74
N PHE A 264 9.20 8.09 16.99
CA PHE A 264 7.74 8.24 17.02
C PHE A 264 7.06 7.48 18.16
N SER A 265 7.74 6.51 18.78
CA SER A 265 7.25 5.88 20.02
C SER A 265 7.36 6.80 21.25
N ALA A 266 8.29 7.76 21.21
CA ALA A 266 8.53 8.70 22.30
C ALA A 266 7.61 9.93 22.29
N GLN A 267 6.77 10.12 21.26
CA GLN A 267 5.93 11.31 21.13
C GLN A 267 4.47 11.00 20.81
N PRO A 268 3.52 11.78 21.36
CA PRO A 268 2.11 11.61 21.05
C PRO A 268 1.80 12.05 19.62
N LEU A 269 1.09 11.19 18.87
CA LEU A 269 0.61 11.46 17.52
C LEU A 269 -0.92 11.57 17.50
N HIS A 270 -1.41 12.70 17.01
CA HIS A 270 -2.84 13.00 16.90
C HIS A 270 -3.15 13.73 15.59
N GLY A 271 -4.40 13.60 15.10
CA GLY A 271 -4.92 14.31 13.93
C GLY A 271 -3.95 14.31 12.75
N ARG A 272 -3.54 15.51 12.32
CA ARG A 272 -2.60 15.70 11.20
C ARG A 272 -1.26 15.01 11.39
N ALA A 273 -0.66 15.11 12.57
CA ALA A 273 0.66 14.53 12.83
C ALA A 273 0.63 12.99 12.72
N LEU A 274 -0.49 12.37 13.12
CA LEU A 274 -0.67 10.92 12.99
C LEU A 274 -0.72 10.49 11.52
N ILE A 275 -1.52 11.17 10.69
CA ILE A 275 -1.62 10.87 9.25
C ILE A 275 -0.28 11.14 8.53
N ALA A 276 0.39 12.25 8.86
CA ALA A 276 1.69 12.58 8.29
C ALA A 276 2.78 11.57 8.71
N ALA A 277 2.77 11.10 9.96
CA ALA A 277 3.68 10.07 10.42
C ALA A 277 3.43 8.73 9.70
N ALA A 278 2.16 8.33 9.52
CA ALA A 278 1.81 7.13 8.75
C ALA A 278 2.30 7.23 7.30
N LEU A 279 2.12 8.39 6.66
CA LEU A 279 2.66 8.66 5.32
C LEU A 279 4.18 8.55 5.29
N LEU A 280 4.87 9.18 6.25
CA LEU A 280 6.33 9.15 6.34
C LEU A 280 6.87 7.73 6.49
N ALA A 281 6.23 6.87 7.30
CA ALA A 281 6.66 5.49 7.46
C ALA A 281 6.73 4.76 6.12
N MET A 282 5.69 4.93 5.28
CA MET A 282 5.64 4.29 3.97
C MET A 282 6.66 4.87 2.99
N LEU A 283 6.84 6.20 3.00
CA LEU A 283 7.83 6.86 2.15
C LEU A 283 9.26 6.41 2.51
N VAL A 284 9.55 6.27 3.79
CA VAL A 284 10.85 5.79 4.29
C VAL A 284 11.06 4.31 3.97
N THR A 285 10.07 3.45 4.27
CA THR A 285 10.22 2.00 4.03
C THR A 285 10.27 1.70 2.54
N ALA A 286 9.28 2.11 1.74
CA ALA A 286 9.26 1.84 0.31
C ALA A 286 10.38 2.58 -0.45
N GLY A 287 10.84 3.73 0.08
CA GLY A 287 11.95 4.50 -0.47
C GLY A 287 13.33 3.90 -0.25
N LEU A 288 13.49 3.04 0.77
CA LEU A 288 14.79 2.46 1.17
C LEU A 288 14.84 0.94 1.10
N LEU A 289 13.71 0.23 1.09
CA LEU A 289 13.72 -1.22 0.94
C LEU A 289 14.13 -1.58 -0.51
N PRO A 290 14.99 -2.59 -0.71
CA PRO A 290 15.31 -3.06 -2.06
C PRO A 290 14.18 -3.93 -2.62
N LYS A 291 14.26 -4.30 -3.90
CA LYS A 291 13.30 -5.17 -4.61
C LYS A 291 11.89 -4.60 -4.69
N MET A 292 11.74 -3.28 -4.54
CA MET A 292 10.44 -2.62 -4.60
C MET A 292 9.96 -2.51 -6.05
N HIS A 293 8.65 -2.61 -6.24
CA HIS A 293 7.99 -2.45 -7.54
C HIS A 293 7.34 -1.08 -7.72
N GLU A 294 7.03 -0.72 -8.96
CA GLU A 294 6.38 0.52 -9.40
C GLU A 294 5.11 0.88 -8.61
N ARG A 295 4.41 -0.13 -8.10
CA ARG A 295 3.13 0.00 -7.40
C ARG A 295 3.22 0.00 -5.87
N PHE A 296 4.41 -0.13 -5.28
CA PHE A 296 4.51 -0.30 -3.81
C PHE A 296 4.31 1.00 -3.01
N PHE A 297 4.23 2.15 -3.68
CA PHE A 297 3.80 3.42 -3.09
C PHE A 297 2.28 3.63 -3.11
N TYR A 298 1.50 2.65 -3.58
CA TYR A 298 0.04 2.74 -3.71
C TYR A 298 -0.67 3.24 -2.44
N LEU A 299 -0.34 2.71 -1.25
CA LEU A 299 -0.94 3.20 0.00
C LEU A 299 -0.46 4.61 0.37
N ALA A 300 0.77 4.99 0.01
CA ALA A 300 1.27 6.35 0.20
C ALA A 300 0.47 7.35 -0.64
N ASP A 301 0.09 7.01 -1.87
CA ASP A 301 -0.80 7.83 -2.71
C ASP A 301 -2.13 8.11 -2.00
N ILE A 302 -2.72 7.06 -1.40
CA ILE A 302 -4.00 7.16 -0.68
C ILE A 302 -3.89 8.01 0.58
N VAL A 303 -2.88 7.75 1.41
CA VAL A 303 -2.70 8.50 2.67
C VAL A 303 -2.29 9.95 2.39
N ALA A 304 -1.55 10.22 1.31
CA ALA A 304 -1.24 11.57 0.88
C ALA A 304 -2.49 12.34 0.42
N LEU A 305 -3.39 11.69 -0.32
CA LEU A 305 -4.70 12.26 -0.66
C LEU A 305 -5.51 12.57 0.61
N VAL A 306 -5.57 11.63 1.56
CA VAL A 306 -6.26 11.85 2.85
C VAL A 306 -5.66 13.04 3.59
N LEU A 307 -4.32 13.12 3.68
CA LEU A 307 -3.63 14.24 4.31
C LEU A 307 -3.99 15.57 3.63
N ALA A 308 -3.98 15.62 2.30
CA ALA A 308 -4.31 16.83 1.53
C ALA A 308 -5.76 17.28 1.72
N ILE A 309 -6.70 16.34 1.75
CA ILE A 309 -8.13 16.64 1.97
C ILE A 309 -8.35 17.12 3.41
N MET A 310 -7.85 16.38 4.40
CA MET A 310 -8.05 16.70 5.82
C MET A 310 -7.40 18.03 6.18
N ALA A 311 -6.18 18.27 5.70
CA ALA A 311 -5.44 19.47 6.04
C ALA A 311 -5.91 20.72 5.28
N ALA A 312 -6.54 20.53 4.10
CA ALA A 312 -7.08 21.58 3.24
C ALA A 312 -6.08 22.72 2.89
N ASP A 313 -4.78 22.45 2.97
CA ASP A 313 -3.73 23.44 2.73
C ASP A 313 -2.93 23.13 1.46
N ARG A 314 -2.33 24.18 0.89
CA ARG A 314 -1.58 24.12 -0.36
C ARG A 314 -0.34 23.23 -0.27
N GLU A 315 0.28 23.12 0.90
CA GLU A 315 1.49 22.33 1.07
C GLU A 315 1.20 20.84 1.03
N SER A 316 0.12 20.40 1.69
CA SER A 316 -0.35 19.01 1.69
C SER A 316 -0.79 18.57 0.29
N TRP A 317 -1.52 19.43 -0.44
CA TRP A 317 -1.86 19.18 -1.84
C TRP A 317 -0.63 19.07 -2.74
N ARG A 318 0.37 19.95 -2.58
CA ARG A 318 1.64 19.84 -3.30
C ARG A 318 2.35 18.53 -3.02
N THR A 319 2.30 18.04 -1.78
CA THR A 319 2.92 16.75 -1.42
C THR A 319 2.18 15.59 -2.06
N ALA A 320 0.84 15.58 -2.02
CA ALA A 320 0.04 14.56 -2.69
C ALA A 320 0.29 14.54 -4.21
N LEU A 321 0.44 15.72 -4.84
CA LEU A 321 0.79 15.83 -6.26
C LEU A 321 2.17 15.26 -6.56
N LEU A 322 3.20 15.58 -5.76
CA LEU A 322 4.54 15.01 -5.94
C LEU A 322 4.53 13.47 -5.85
N ILE A 323 3.85 12.93 -4.83
CA ILE A 323 3.73 11.48 -4.63
C ILE A 323 3.02 10.86 -5.84
N GLN A 324 1.89 11.43 -6.27
CA GLN A 324 1.20 10.94 -7.47
C GLN A 324 2.02 11.04 -8.75
N THR A 325 2.80 12.11 -8.94
CA THR A 325 3.70 12.22 -10.07
C THR A 325 4.76 11.12 -10.05
N GLY A 326 5.37 10.85 -8.89
CA GLY A 326 6.33 9.75 -8.73
C GLY A 326 5.70 8.40 -9.04
N SER A 327 4.57 8.06 -8.42
CA SER A 327 3.87 6.79 -8.65
C SER A 327 3.41 6.62 -10.11
N THR A 328 2.92 7.69 -10.74
CA THR A 328 2.47 7.64 -12.15
C THR A 328 3.64 7.48 -13.11
N LEU A 329 4.77 8.18 -12.88
CA LEU A 329 5.98 8.02 -13.69
C LEU A 329 6.58 6.62 -13.54
N ALA A 330 6.57 6.04 -12.34
CA ALA A 330 6.99 4.67 -12.11
C ALA A 330 6.13 3.65 -12.88
N LEU A 331 4.80 3.83 -12.86
CA LEU A 331 3.88 3.02 -13.65
C LEU A 331 4.11 3.19 -15.16
N PHE A 332 4.41 4.40 -15.62
CA PHE A 332 4.77 4.65 -17.01
C PHE A 332 6.11 3.99 -17.39
N ALA A 333 7.11 4.00 -16.51
CA ALA A 333 8.37 3.31 -16.71
C ALA A 333 8.14 1.79 -16.91
N TYR A 334 7.29 1.18 -16.06
CA TYR A 334 6.87 -0.21 -16.22
C TYR A 334 6.18 -0.47 -17.58
N LEU A 335 5.23 0.37 -17.97
CA LEU A 335 4.46 0.19 -19.22
C LEU A 335 5.28 0.44 -20.49
N SER A 336 6.23 1.37 -20.44
CA SER A 336 7.08 1.74 -21.58
C SER A 336 8.37 0.92 -21.67
N GLY A 337 8.79 0.28 -20.59
CA GLY A 337 10.08 -0.41 -20.49
C GLY A 337 11.29 0.55 -20.38
N ILE A 338 11.07 1.84 -20.13
CA ILE A 338 12.14 2.85 -20.07
C ILE A 338 12.63 3.02 -18.64
N GLU A 339 13.75 2.37 -18.30
CA GLU A 339 14.34 2.37 -16.95
C GLU A 339 14.69 3.78 -16.43
N SER A 340 15.14 4.69 -17.30
CA SER A 340 15.48 6.05 -16.90
C SER A 340 14.29 6.84 -16.34
N VAL A 341 13.07 6.52 -16.78
CA VAL A 341 11.85 7.12 -16.23
C VAL A 341 11.61 6.67 -14.79
N ALA A 342 11.99 5.43 -14.43
CA ALA A 342 11.90 4.94 -13.05
C ALA A 342 12.87 5.66 -12.11
N ALA A 343 14.04 6.10 -12.59
CA ALA A 343 14.92 6.94 -11.79
C ALA A 343 14.37 8.37 -11.64
N MET A 344 13.82 8.94 -12.72
CA MET A 344 13.18 10.25 -12.68
C MET A 344 11.98 10.29 -11.72
N SER A 345 11.24 9.18 -11.61
CA SER A 345 10.08 9.07 -10.73
C SER A 345 10.45 9.11 -9.24
N ALA A 346 11.69 8.75 -8.87
CA ALA A 346 12.17 8.82 -7.50
C ALA A 346 12.38 10.27 -7.01
N VAL A 347 12.70 11.22 -7.90
CA VAL A 347 12.93 12.63 -7.55
C VAL A 347 11.74 13.27 -6.82
N PRO A 348 10.51 13.28 -7.37
CA PRO A 348 9.37 13.84 -6.67
C PRO A 348 9.05 13.07 -5.37
N MET A 349 9.33 11.77 -5.31
CA MET A 349 9.13 10.96 -4.10
C MET A 349 10.09 11.36 -2.97
N LEU A 350 11.37 11.59 -3.28
CA LEU A 350 12.38 12.08 -2.33
C LEU A 350 12.03 13.49 -1.83
N VAL A 351 11.58 14.38 -2.72
CA VAL A 351 11.14 15.74 -2.34
C VAL A 351 9.91 15.67 -1.43
N ALA A 352 8.92 14.82 -1.75
CA ALA A 352 7.75 14.62 -0.89
C ALA A 352 8.13 14.08 0.49
N THR A 353 9.05 13.10 0.54
CA THR A 353 9.58 12.52 1.78
C THR A 353 10.22 13.59 2.66
N TRP A 354 11.09 14.42 2.09
CA TRP A 354 11.73 15.51 2.83
C TRP A 354 10.69 16.53 3.35
N ARG A 355 9.70 16.90 2.53
CA ARG A 355 8.65 17.86 2.93
C ARG A 355 7.79 17.36 4.08
N ILE A 356 7.51 16.05 4.14
CA ILE A 356 6.78 15.44 5.27
C ILE A 356 7.69 15.27 6.49
N ALA A 357 8.94 14.87 6.30
CA ALA A 357 9.87 14.61 7.38
C ALA A 357 10.25 15.89 8.14
N ARG A 358 10.55 16.99 7.42
CA ARG A 358 11.05 18.24 8.00
C ARG A 358 10.23 18.75 9.20
N PRO A 359 8.90 18.96 9.11
CA PRO A 359 8.12 19.43 10.25
C PRO A 359 7.98 18.41 11.37
N LEU A 360 8.05 17.10 11.07
CA LEU A 360 7.94 16.04 12.08
C LEU A 360 9.24 15.79 12.85
N LEU A 361 10.38 16.17 12.28
CA LEU A 361 11.70 15.99 12.87
C LEU A 361 12.20 17.22 13.64
N GLN A 362 11.58 18.38 13.45
CA GLN A 362 11.90 19.56 14.26
C GLN A 362 11.59 19.28 15.74
N PRO A 363 12.51 19.61 16.67
CA PRO A 363 12.21 19.63 18.10
C PRO A 363 11.00 20.53 18.36
N ALA A 364 10.17 20.20 19.37
CA ALA A 364 9.13 21.13 19.77
C ALA A 364 9.82 22.44 20.19
N ALA A 365 9.31 23.60 19.78
CA ALA A 365 9.90 24.91 20.10
C ALA A 365 10.06 25.18 21.62
N ASN A 366 9.49 24.32 22.47
CA ASN A 366 9.57 24.38 23.93
C ASN A 366 10.57 23.40 24.56
N ASP A 367 11.34 22.65 23.77
CA ASP A 367 12.40 21.75 24.26
C ASP A 367 13.74 22.50 24.49
N ASN A 368 13.68 23.78 24.87
CA ASN A 368 14.83 24.51 25.39
C ASN A 368 14.85 24.34 26.92
N PRO A 369 15.58 23.35 27.48
CA PRO A 369 15.90 23.40 28.88
C PRO A 369 16.86 24.59 29.06
N LEU A 370 16.59 25.46 30.05
CA LEU A 370 17.51 26.49 30.56
C LEU A 370 17.49 27.86 29.83
N LEU A 371 16.45 28.65 30.12
CA LEU A 371 16.68 30.02 30.59
C LEU A 371 16.26 30.07 32.07
N VAL A 372 17.09 29.48 32.93
CA VAL A 372 17.06 29.80 34.36
C VAL A 372 17.48 31.26 34.44
N ARG A 373 16.51 32.16 34.64
CA ARG A 373 16.80 33.55 34.98
C ARG A 373 17.48 33.53 36.36
N PRO A 374 18.69 34.08 36.52
CA PRO A 374 19.20 34.39 37.85
C PRO A 374 18.25 35.43 38.45
N ILE A 375 17.73 35.13 39.64
CA ILE A 375 17.00 36.08 40.49
C ILE A 375 18.02 36.92 41.23
#